data_AF-A0A0J1CMH9-F1
#
_entry.id   AF-A0A0J1CMH9-F1
#
_cell.length_a   1.000
_cell.length_b   1.000
_cell.length_c   1.000
_cell.angle_alpha   90.00
_cell.angle_beta   90.00
_cell.angle_gamma   90.00
#
_symmetry.space_group_name_H-M   'P 1'
#
loop_
_entity.id
_entity.type
_entity.pdbx_description
1 polymer ?
#
loop_
_entity_poly.entity_id
_entity_poly.type
_entity_poly.pdbx_seq_one_letter_code
_entity_poly.pdbx_strand_id
1 'polypeptide(L)'
;MHWWVSRLLFLPFMGPESVYEDLSFGWGLAFFCCALVFGYVIVVIEIKRWHDINYSGWWFLINFVPLIGFLVALFLCGGREGDAGTNRYGPPTTPNVKALTPD
;
A
#
# COMPACT_ATOMS: atom_id res chain seq x y z
N MET A 1 -22.56 41.32 12.46
CA MET A 1 -23.63 40.75 11.60
C MET A 1 -22.91 39.83 10.63
N HIS A 2 -22.84 38.50 10.80
CA HIS A 2 -23.67 37.50 10.12
C HIS A 2 -23.47 36.09 10.75
N TRP A 3 -23.14 35.98 12.04
CA TRP A 3 -22.92 34.68 12.72
C TRP A 3 -24.17 33.80 12.79
N TRP A 4 -25.35 34.38 12.58
CA TRP A 4 -26.61 33.65 12.45
C TRP A 4 -26.80 33.01 11.07
N VAL A 5 -26.19 33.58 10.01
CA VAL A 5 -26.24 33.02 8.64
C VAL A 5 -25.45 31.72 8.56
N SER A 6 -24.29 31.66 9.26
CA SER A 6 -23.53 30.42 9.42
C SER A 6 -24.22 29.38 10.30
N ARG A 7 -25.28 29.71 11.05
CA ARG A 7 -26.10 28.70 11.74
C ARG A 7 -27.23 28.18 10.85
N LEU A 8 -27.82 29.02 10.00
CA LEU A 8 -28.88 28.60 9.07
C LEU A 8 -28.39 27.61 8.01
N LEU A 9 -27.15 27.76 7.56
CA LEU A 9 -26.54 26.84 6.58
C LEU A 9 -26.24 25.43 7.14
N PHE A 10 -26.13 25.29 8.46
CA PHE A 10 -25.77 24.03 9.14
C PHE A 10 -26.91 23.44 9.98
N LEU A 11 -28.06 24.10 10.08
CA LEU A 11 -29.27 23.59 10.74
C LEU A 11 -29.70 22.17 10.32
N PRO A 12 -29.65 21.76 9.03
CA PRO A 12 -30.01 20.38 8.67
C PRO A 12 -28.96 19.35 9.13
N PHE A 13 -27.79 19.81 9.58
CA PHE A 13 -26.68 19.02 10.10
C PHE A 13 -26.42 19.30 11.59
N MET A 14 -27.45 19.77 12.32
CA MET A 14 -27.38 20.04 13.75
C MET A 14 -28.28 19.03 14.49
N GLY A 15 -27.95 17.75 14.36
CA GLY A 15 -28.50 16.68 15.19
C GLY A 15 -27.88 16.67 16.60
N PRO A 16 -28.36 15.80 17.50
CA PRO A 16 -27.70 15.58 18.79
C PRO A 16 -26.23 15.22 18.57
N GLU A 17 -25.33 15.79 19.37
CA GLU A 17 -23.88 15.57 19.25
C GLU A 17 -23.52 14.07 19.24
N SER A 18 -24.26 13.25 20.00
CA SER A 18 -24.11 11.80 20.04
C SER A 18 -24.25 11.11 18.67
N VAL A 19 -25.10 11.62 17.78
CA VAL A 19 -25.28 11.06 16.42
C VAL A 19 -24.01 11.24 15.58
N TYR A 20 -23.31 12.37 15.74
CA TYR A 20 -22.05 12.62 15.05
C TYR A 20 -20.90 11.82 15.64
N GLU A 21 -20.91 11.59 16.95
CA GLU A 21 -19.90 10.76 17.63
C GLU A 21 -20.00 9.30 17.20
N ASP A 22 -21.21 8.72 17.20
CA ASP A 22 -21.45 7.34 16.76
C ASP A 22 -21.08 7.14 15.29
N LEU A 23 -21.48 8.09 14.43
CA LEU A 23 -21.15 8.05 13.00
C LEU A 23 -19.65 8.18 12.78
N SER A 24 -18.99 9.10 13.49
CA SER A 24 -17.54 9.32 13.40
C SER A 24 -16.75 8.09 13.84
N PHE A 25 -17.19 7.42 14.92
CA PHE A 25 -16.58 6.17 15.37
C PHE A 25 -16.76 5.06 14.33
N GLY A 26 -17.97 4.93 13.75
CA GLY A 26 -18.25 3.96 12.70
C GLY A 26 -17.37 4.15 11.45
N TRP A 27 -17.24 5.38 10.97
CA TRP A 27 -16.32 5.70 9.87
C TRP A 27 -14.87 5.46 10.25
N GLY A 28 -14.44 5.85 11.46
CA GLY A 28 -13.09 5.61 11.96
C GLY A 28 -12.73 4.12 11.96
N LEU A 29 -13.63 3.27 12.43
CA LEU A 29 -13.45 1.81 12.41
C LEU A 29 -13.41 1.26 10.98
N ALA A 30 -14.31 1.72 10.11
CA ALA A 30 -14.33 1.30 8.71
C ALA A 30 -13.02 1.67 7.99
N PHE A 31 -12.54 2.90 8.16
CA PHE A 31 -11.25 3.35 7.62
C PHE A 31 -10.09 2.54 8.18
N PHE A 32 -10.09 2.25 9.48
CA PHE A 32 -9.05 1.42 10.10
C PHE A 32 -9.03 0.00 9.52
N CYS A 33 -10.18 -0.66 9.41
CA CYS A 33 -10.31 -1.97 8.78
C CYS A 33 -9.84 -1.97 7.33
N CYS A 34 -10.25 -0.97 6.54
CA CYS A 34 -9.77 -0.80 5.17
C CYS A 34 -8.24 -0.62 5.14
N ALA A 35 -7.68 0.23 6.00
CA ALA A 35 -6.24 0.45 6.09
C ALA A 35 -5.48 -0.84 6.41
N LEU A 36 -6.00 -1.71 7.28
CA LEU A 36 -5.40 -3.02 7.56
C LEU A 36 -5.42 -3.94 6.34
N VAL A 37 -6.54 -4.01 5.62
CA VAL A 37 -6.66 -4.84 4.42
C VAL A 37 -5.72 -4.36 3.33
N PHE A 38 -5.73 -3.06 3.02
CA PHE A 38 -4.82 -2.47 2.04
C PHE A 38 -3.36 -2.61 2.46
N GLY A 39 -3.05 -2.36 3.73
CA GLY A 39 -1.71 -2.53 4.30
C GLY A 39 -1.19 -3.95 4.13
N TYR A 40 -2.03 -4.96 4.44
CA TYR A 40 -1.69 -6.36 4.22
C TYR A 40 -1.38 -6.67 2.75
N VAL A 41 -2.25 -6.22 1.83
CA VAL A 41 -2.07 -6.45 0.39
C VAL A 41 -0.76 -5.82 -0.12
N ILE A 42 -0.45 -4.59 0.31
CA ILE A 42 0.79 -3.89 -0.07
C ILE A 42 2.02 -4.68 0.39
N VAL A 43 2.06 -5.11 1.66
CA VAL A 43 3.17 -5.90 2.22
C VAL A 43 3.38 -7.20 1.44
N VAL A 44 2.30 -7.92 1.12
CA VAL A 44 2.37 -9.18 0.37
C VAL A 44 2.93 -8.96 -1.06
N ILE A 45 2.45 -7.92 -1.75
CA ILE A 45 2.92 -7.60 -3.11
C ILE A 45 4.41 -7.23 -3.09
N GLU A 46 4.83 -6.42 -2.13
CA GLU A 46 6.23 -6.02 -2.03
C GLU A 46 7.15 -7.20 -1.70
N ILE A 47 6.79 -8.04 -0.73
CA ILE A 47 7.55 -9.27 -0.43
C ILE A 47 7.67 -10.15 -1.67
N LYS A 48 6.59 -10.30 -2.45
CA LYS A 48 6.63 -11.02 -3.72
C LYS A 48 7.61 -10.37 -4.70
N ARG A 49 7.61 -9.05 -4.82
CA ARG A 49 8.51 -8.32 -5.72
C ARG A 49 9.98 -8.47 -5.31
N TRP A 50 10.26 -8.46 -4.01
CA TRP A 50 11.59 -8.76 -3.47
C TRP A 50 12.02 -10.19 -3.81
N HIS A 51 11.11 -11.15 -3.68
CA HIS A 51 11.36 -12.53 -4.07
C HIS A 51 11.61 -12.68 -5.57
N ASP A 52 10.89 -11.96 -6.44
CA ASP A 52 11.09 -11.98 -7.90
C ASP A 52 12.52 -11.58 -8.32
N ILE A 53 13.23 -10.84 -7.46
CA ILE A 53 14.60 -10.37 -7.68
C ILE A 53 15.62 -11.23 -6.88
N ASN A 54 15.22 -12.42 -6.40
CA ASN A 54 16.04 -13.34 -5.59
C ASN A 54 16.52 -12.75 -4.23
N TYR A 55 15.86 -11.71 -3.70
CA TYR A 55 16.13 -11.18 -2.36
C TYR A 55 15.15 -11.75 -1.33
N SER A 56 15.53 -11.74 -0.05
CA SER A 56 14.62 -12.15 1.04
C SER A 56 13.51 -11.13 1.29
N GLY A 57 12.29 -11.57 1.57
CA GLY A 57 11.17 -10.68 1.92
C GLY A 57 11.42 -9.72 3.08
N TRP A 58 12.40 -10.00 3.95
CA TRP A 58 12.85 -9.09 5.01
C TRP A 58 13.35 -7.73 4.51
N TRP A 59 13.76 -7.63 3.24
CA TRP A 59 14.16 -6.36 2.64
C TRP A 59 13.00 -5.36 2.56
N PHE A 60 11.74 -5.80 2.66
CA PHE A 60 10.59 -4.92 2.85
C PHE A 60 10.73 -3.97 4.05
N LEU A 61 11.42 -4.38 5.12
CA LEU A 61 11.61 -3.57 6.33
C LEU A 61 12.35 -2.25 6.07
N ILE A 62 13.08 -2.14 4.96
CA ILE A 62 13.76 -0.90 4.58
C ILE A 62 12.78 0.23 4.30
N ASN A 63 11.53 -0.05 3.94
CA ASN A 63 10.49 0.97 3.79
C ASN A 63 10.17 1.73 5.09
N PHE A 64 10.52 1.18 6.27
CA PHE A 64 10.39 1.90 7.54
C PHE A 64 11.47 2.98 7.72
N VAL A 65 12.51 2.99 6.89
CA VAL A 65 13.52 4.06 6.87
C VAL A 65 13.10 5.10 5.82
N PRO A 66 12.62 6.30 6.23
CA PRO A 66 12.20 7.32 5.28
C PRO A 66 13.36 7.73 4.37
N LEU A 67 13.02 8.15 3.14
CA LEU A 67 13.95 8.49 2.05
C LEU A 67 14.72 7.29 1.46
N ILE A 68 15.46 6.53 2.27
CA ILE A 68 16.25 5.39 1.79
C ILE A 68 15.33 4.29 1.27
N GLY A 69 14.29 3.93 2.04
CA GLY A 69 13.35 2.90 1.63
C GLY A 69 12.62 3.23 0.35
N PHE A 70 12.22 4.49 0.20
CA PHE A 70 11.58 4.98 -1.01
C PHE A 70 12.49 4.88 -2.25
N LEU A 71 13.75 5.30 -2.12
CA LEU A 71 14.70 5.23 -3.24
C LEU A 71 15.03 3.78 -3.62
N VAL A 72 15.21 2.92 -2.63
CA VAL A 72 15.48 1.48 -2.82
C VAL A 72 14.27 0.79 -3.48
N ALA A 73 13.06 1.04 -2.98
CA ALA A 73 11.84 0.49 -3.56
C ALA A 73 11.62 0.98 -5.00
N LEU A 74 11.83 2.27 -5.28
CA LEU A 74 11.74 2.79 -6.65
C LEU A 74 12.74 2.13 -7.59
N PHE A 75 14.01 2.04 -7.17
CA PHE A 75 15.08 1.53 -8.02
C PHE A 75 14.98 0.01 -8.25
N LEU A 76 14.79 -0.78 -7.19
CA LEU A 76 14.74 -2.24 -7.28
C LEU A 76 13.38 -2.77 -7.72
N CYS A 77 12.27 -2.27 -7.16
CA CYS A 77 10.95 -2.78 -7.54
C CYS A 77 10.46 -2.19 -8.86
N GLY A 78 10.79 -0.93 -9.16
CA GLY A 78 10.34 -0.23 -10.37
C GLY A 78 11.29 -0.31 -11.58
N GLY A 79 12.61 -0.31 -11.35
CA GLY A 79 13.62 -0.22 -12.41
C GLY A 79 14.26 -1.54 -12.84
N ARG A 80 14.15 -2.60 -12.02
CA ARG A 80 14.83 -3.89 -12.28
C ARG A 80 13.85 -4.94 -12.80
N GLU A 81 14.18 -5.58 -13.92
CA GLU A 81 13.47 -6.79 -14.36
C GLU A 81 13.64 -7.91 -13.30
N GLY A 82 12.60 -8.73 -13.13
CA GLY A 82 12.70 -9.93 -12.29
C GLY A 82 13.74 -10.90 -12.85
N ASP A 83 14.31 -11.74 -11.99
CA ASP A 83 15.38 -12.65 -12.40
C ASP A 83 14.88 -13.63 -13.47
N ALA A 84 15.64 -13.81 -14.55
CA ALA A 84 15.22 -14.59 -15.72
C ALA A 84 15.41 -16.11 -15.52
N GLY A 85 16.22 -16.49 -14.54
CA GLY A 85 16.54 -17.89 -14.22
C GLY A 85 15.59 -18.53 -13.21
N THR A 86 15.83 -19.82 -12.91
CA THR A 86 15.16 -20.52 -11.81
C THR A 86 15.56 -19.88 -10.48
N ASN A 87 14.64 -19.11 -9.91
CA ASN A 87 14.77 -18.49 -8.61
C ASN A 87 14.59 -19.52 -7.48
N ARG A 88 15.24 -19.30 -6.33
CA ARG A 88 15.03 -20.07 -5.09
C ARG A 88 13.55 -20.17 -4.67
N TYR A 89 12.72 -19.22 -5.08
CA TYR A 89 11.29 -19.14 -4.81
C TYR A 89 10.41 -19.83 -5.88
N GLY A 90 11.01 -20.37 -6.94
CA GLY A 90 10.32 -21.13 -7.98
C GLY A 90 10.65 -20.67 -9.41
N PRO A 91 10.34 -21.50 -10.41
CA PRO A 91 10.51 -21.11 -11.81
C PRO A 91 9.51 -20.01 -12.22
N PRO A 92 9.90 -19.09 -13.12
CA PRO A 92 8.98 -18.09 -13.64
C PRO A 92 7.86 -18.77 -14.45
N THR A 93 6.62 -18.29 -14.29
CA THR A 93 5.43 -18.83 -15.00
C THR A 93 5.43 -18.55 -16.49
N THR A 94 6.23 -17.58 -16.95
CA THR A 94 6.48 -17.32 -18.36
C THR A 94 7.97 -17.46 -18.62
N PRO A 95 8.37 -18.19 -19.68
CA PRO A 95 9.77 -18.25 -20.04
C PRO A 95 10.21 -16.84 -20.47
N ASN A 96 11.17 -16.29 -19.75
CA ASN A 96 11.73 -14.99 -20.09
C ASN A 96 12.43 -15.12 -21.44
N VAL A 97 12.11 -14.28 -22.42
CA VAL A 97 12.66 -14.39 -23.80
C VAL A 97 14.18 -14.35 -23.78
N LYS A 98 14.77 -13.58 -22.85
CA LYS A 98 16.23 -13.55 -22.60
C LYS A 98 16.81 -14.89 -22.14
N ALA A 99 16.04 -15.71 -21.43
CA ALA A 99 16.47 -17.05 -21.02
C ALA A 99 16.39 -18.08 -22.17
N LEU A 100 15.63 -17.78 -23.23
CA LEU A 100 15.45 -18.65 -24.39
C LEU A 100 16.41 -18.33 -25.55
N THR A 101 16.99 -17.13 -25.57
CA THR A 101 17.99 -16.72 -26.54
C THR A 101 19.35 -16.63 -25.83
N PRO A 102 20.17 -17.69 -25.82
CA PRO A 102 21.56 -17.57 -25.39
C PRO A 102 22.30 -16.68 -26.39
N ASP A 103 22.93 -15.63 -25.88
CA ASP A 103 23.85 -14.74 -26.61
C ASP A 103 24.99 -15.51 -27.31
#